data_AF-A0AAD4HNK5-F1
#
_entry.id   AF-A0AAD4HNK5-F1
#
_cell.length_a   1.000
_cell.length_b   1.000
_cell.length_c   1.000
_cell.angle_alpha   90.00
_cell.angle_beta   90.00
_cell.angle_gamma   90.00
#
_symmetry.space_group_name_H-M   'P 1'
#
loop_
_entity.id
_entity.type
_entity.pdbx_description
1 polymer ?
#
loop_
_entity_poly.entity_id
_entity_poly.type
_entity_poly.pdbx_seq_one_letter_code
_entity_poly.pdbx_strand_id
1 'polypeptide(L)'
;MVAVPPTADPYELPSPQLSRQAEILTLMLDLIVTLCTESTGFVHGISLRSALASESRLRFNTNLRLLTAARGWHHPNGALLNVISAVLLIISYSSPSLIVCVDQNYTETFEAVVSEGIAIAGIPLLILGVALLLQVIIALSGMRAVKILTWSSSPFDVTAALVHHTQLTPATFRCMRRVSDLDMYGGPAKPPETQPSAWHAHPSIRKVVIFLWVIVAACAGWAALVMYISTRFSAGYGSVHLILQTWSFFQNPDGNYIAYGVPSAGIEWWIVLFVNIAAVQGPLTLGLHCSELIVNVIRDERQWRSATRSQGLRVATNPLKPIFTHPLCLILFIAKPFLHWIFGLSFDIAPDVSDDTLDYFMIFMYTAQIWNLCIALLILACFFTVIALRRPHGPQPAAYGHVQTLANLVDEWSPVMWWGHKEDGIPYCHAGTSDHPLPDVKMDCVYAGSDAGSLVPLS
;
A
#
# COMPACT_ATOMS: atom_id res chain seq x y z
N MET A 1 58.90 30.26 9.47
CA MET A 1 57.78 29.45 8.96
C MET A 1 57.55 28.37 9.99
N VAL A 2 56.63 28.61 10.91
CA VAL A 2 56.26 27.68 11.99
C VAL A 2 55.18 26.78 11.42
N ALA A 3 55.40 25.47 11.44
CA ALA A 3 54.39 24.50 11.03
C ALA A 3 53.21 24.58 12.01
N VAL A 4 52.06 25.02 11.51
CA VAL A 4 50.78 24.91 12.20
C VAL A 4 50.40 23.43 12.16
N PRO A 5 50.15 22.76 13.30
CA PRO A 5 49.69 21.38 13.30
C PRO A 5 48.32 21.29 12.60
N PRO A 6 47.99 20.14 11.99
CA PRO A 6 46.67 19.94 11.41
C PRO A 6 45.63 20.13 12.52
N THR A 7 44.81 21.16 12.36
CA THR A 7 43.60 21.37 13.17
C THR A 7 42.74 20.12 13.06
N ALA A 8 42.48 19.47 14.19
CA ALA A 8 41.50 18.40 14.27
C ALA A 8 40.16 18.92 13.75
N ASP A 9 39.50 18.16 12.89
CA ASP A 9 38.17 18.49 12.39
C ASP A 9 37.20 18.64 13.59
N PRO A 10 36.56 19.81 13.79
CA PRO A 10 35.80 20.11 15.01
C PRO A 10 34.42 19.42 15.08
N TYR A 11 34.14 18.43 14.22
CA TYR A 11 32.87 17.72 14.18
C TYR A 11 33.09 16.27 14.64
N GLU A 12 33.23 16.05 15.96
CA GLU A 12 33.05 14.71 16.50
C GLU A 12 31.61 14.26 16.23
N LEU A 13 31.48 13.19 15.45
CA LEU A 13 30.23 12.59 15.04
C LEU A 13 29.55 11.89 16.22
N PRO A 14 28.20 11.81 16.24
CA PRO A 14 27.49 11.25 17.38
C PRO A 14 27.88 9.78 17.56
N SER A 15 27.94 9.33 18.82
CA SER A 15 28.30 7.96 19.13
C SER A 15 27.39 6.99 18.36
N PRO A 16 27.97 5.94 17.73
CA PRO A 16 27.23 5.04 16.85
C PRO A 16 26.11 4.26 17.56
N GLN A 17 26.09 4.28 18.90
CA GLN A 17 25.06 3.67 19.72
C GLN A 17 23.82 4.55 19.84
N LEU A 18 23.96 5.87 19.98
CA LEU A 18 22.84 6.80 20.12
C LEU A 18 22.08 6.96 18.80
N SER A 19 22.82 7.12 17.69
CA SER A 19 22.23 7.14 16.34
C SER A 19 21.37 5.89 16.10
N ARG A 20 21.87 4.70 16.44
CA ARG A 20 21.11 3.44 16.30
C ARG A 20 19.83 3.41 17.14
N GLN A 21 19.84 4.00 18.33
CA GLN A 21 18.63 4.09 19.17
C GLN A 21 17.58 5.00 18.53
N ALA A 22 17.99 6.14 17.98
CA ALA A 22 17.10 7.05 17.24
C ALA A 22 16.50 6.39 15.99
N GLU A 23 17.33 5.65 15.23
CA GLU A 23 16.88 4.88 14.07
C GLU A 23 15.83 3.82 14.46
N ILE A 24 16.05 3.07 15.55
CA ILE A 24 15.09 2.07 16.04
C ILE A 24 13.80 2.72 16.53
N LEU A 25 13.88 3.86 17.23
CA LEU A 25 12.71 4.59 17.70
C LEU A 25 11.85 5.06 16.52
N THR A 26 12.48 5.55 15.45
CA THR A 26 11.81 5.96 14.20
C THR A 26 11.07 4.77 13.57
N LEU A 27 11.72 3.60 13.46
CA LEU A 27 11.07 2.39 12.96
C LEU A 27 9.85 1.98 13.82
N MET A 28 9.94 2.10 15.14
CA MET A 28 8.83 1.80 16.05
C MET A 28 7.68 2.79 15.87
N LEU A 29 7.96 4.08 15.65
CA LEU A 29 6.95 5.08 15.33
C LEU A 29 6.27 4.76 13.99
N ASP A 30 7.03 4.44 12.94
CA ASP A 30 6.48 4.04 11.64
C ASP A 30 5.58 2.80 11.74
N LEU A 31 5.94 1.83 12.60
CA LEU A 31 5.10 0.66 12.87
C LEU A 31 3.78 1.04 13.55
N ILE A 32 3.82 1.94 14.55
CA ILE A 32 2.62 2.46 15.21
C ILE A 32 1.73 3.21 14.22
N VAL A 33 2.32 4.09 13.40
CA VAL A 33 1.60 4.80 12.34
C VAL A 33 0.95 3.81 11.37
N THR A 34 1.66 2.76 10.98
CA THR A 34 1.12 1.70 10.12
C THR A 34 -0.08 1.02 10.78
N LEU A 35 0.03 0.58 12.03
CA LEU A 35 -1.06 -0.06 12.78
C LEU A 35 -2.30 0.83 12.87
N CYS A 36 -2.14 2.11 13.21
CA CYS A 36 -3.23 3.07 13.33
C CYS A 36 -3.89 3.35 11.97
N THR A 37 -3.09 3.61 10.94
CA THR A 37 -3.59 3.96 9.60
C THR A 37 -4.25 2.77 8.90
N GLU A 38 -3.77 1.55 9.09
CA GLU A 38 -4.41 0.32 8.61
C GLU A 38 -5.75 0.06 9.32
N SER A 39 -5.80 0.23 10.65
CA SER A 39 -7.02 0.01 11.42
C SER A 39 -8.13 0.99 11.05
N THR A 40 -7.82 2.28 11.02
CA THR A 40 -8.75 3.33 10.58
C THR A 40 -9.11 3.14 9.10
N GLY A 41 -8.11 2.76 8.30
CA GLY A 41 -8.25 2.49 6.89
C GLY A 41 -9.18 1.32 6.56
N PHE A 42 -9.20 0.29 7.39
CA PHE A 42 -10.11 -0.85 7.30
C PHE A 42 -11.56 -0.41 7.50
N VAL A 43 -11.84 0.37 8.55
CA VAL A 43 -13.18 0.91 8.83
C VAL A 43 -13.65 1.80 7.68
N HIS A 44 -12.80 2.73 7.22
CA HIS A 44 -13.11 3.59 6.07
C HIS A 44 -13.34 2.78 4.77
N GLY A 45 -12.57 1.71 4.56
CA GLY A 45 -12.74 0.83 3.41
C GLY A 45 -14.10 0.11 3.40
N ILE A 46 -14.57 -0.35 4.55
CA ILE A 46 -15.89 -1.00 4.70
C ILE A 46 -17.02 0.02 4.51
N SER A 47 -16.90 1.23 5.08
CA SER A 47 -17.90 2.28 4.89
C SER A 47 -18.01 2.72 3.43
N LEU A 48 -16.87 2.93 2.76
CA LEU A 48 -16.82 3.27 1.34
C LEU A 48 -17.43 2.16 0.48
N ARG A 49 -17.10 0.90 0.75
CA ARG A 49 -17.68 -0.24 0.01
C ARG A 49 -19.19 -0.30 0.15
N SER A 50 -19.69 -0.12 1.38
CA SER A 50 -21.14 -0.08 1.65
C SER A 50 -21.81 1.11 0.94
N ALA A 51 -21.12 2.25 0.86
CA ALA A 51 -21.61 3.44 0.15
C ALA A 51 -21.77 3.15 -1.35
N LEU A 52 -20.72 2.58 -1.96
CA LEU A 52 -20.72 2.20 -3.38
C LEU A 52 -21.76 1.12 -3.69
N ALA A 53 -22.00 0.20 -2.76
CA ALA A 53 -23.07 -0.80 -2.87
C ALA A 53 -24.45 -0.14 -2.91
N SER A 54 -24.73 0.78 -1.98
CA SER A 54 -26.00 1.51 -1.93
C SER A 54 -26.27 2.36 -3.18
N GLU A 55 -25.22 2.74 -3.91
CA GLU A 55 -25.30 3.48 -5.18
C GLU A 55 -25.29 2.57 -6.42
N SER A 56 -25.28 1.25 -6.26
CA SER A 56 -25.13 0.27 -7.36
C SER A 56 -23.86 0.50 -8.21
N ARG A 57 -22.81 1.08 -7.61
CA ARG A 57 -21.52 1.39 -8.28
C ARG A 57 -20.40 0.44 -7.86
N LEU A 58 -20.66 -0.46 -6.91
CA LEU A 58 -19.69 -1.45 -6.47
C LEU A 58 -19.51 -2.54 -7.53
N ARG A 59 -18.45 -2.46 -8.32
CA ARG A 59 -18.09 -3.49 -9.34
C ARG A 59 -17.18 -4.57 -8.79
N PHE A 60 -16.21 -4.17 -7.96
CA PHE A 60 -15.25 -5.07 -7.34
C PHE A 60 -15.37 -4.98 -5.82
N ASN A 61 -15.18 -6.09 -5.12
CA ASN A 61 -15.10 -6.14 -3.66
C ASN A 61 -13.99 -5.22 -3.13
N THR A 62 -12.86 -5.21 -3.83
CA THR A 62 -11.70 -4.38 -3.52
C THR A 62 -11.60 -3.21 -4.52
N ASN A 63 -11.56 -1.98 -4.01
CA ASN A 63 -11.35 -0.76 -4.81
C ASN A 63 -10.20 0.06 -4.22
N LEU A 64 -9.65 1.01 -5.00
CA LEU A 64 -8.66 1.97 -4.48
C LEU A 64 -9.36 2.95 -3.53
N ARG A 65 -9.21 2.73 -2.22
CA ARG A 65 -9.93 3.45 -1.17
C ARG A 65 -9.85 4.97 -1.33
N LEU A 66 -8.67 5.51 -1.63
CA LEU A 66 -8.47 6.96 -1.75
C LEU A 66 -8.84 7.53 -3.13
N LEU A 67 -8.99 6.68 -4.16
CA LEU A 67 -9.26 7.12 -5.54
C LEU A 67 -10.68 6.80 -6.01
N THR A 68 -11.44 6.04 -5.23
CA THR A 68 -12.84 5.71 -5.51
C THR A 68 -13.74 6.45 -4.53
N ALA A 69 -14.72 7.19 -5.04
CA ALA A 69 -15.62 8.00 -4.23
C ALA A 69 -17.10 7.66 -4.46
N ALA A 70 -17.87 7.73 -3.38
CA ALA A 70 -19.33 7.79 -3.40
C ALA A 70 -19.81 9.09 -4.07
N ARG A 71 -21.09 9.16 -4.44
CA ARG A 71 -21.72 10.31 -5.07
C ARG A 71 -21.80 11.46 -4.07
N GLY A 72 -21.49 12.67 -4.55
CA GLY A 72 -21.47 13.88 -3.74
C GLY A 72 -20.07 14.22 -3.24
N TRP A 73 -19.61 15.42 -3.58
CA TRP A 73 -18.26 15.89 -3.28
C TRP A 73 -17.98 15.94 -1.77
N HIS A 74 -18.96 16.42 -0.99
CA HIS A 74 -18.87 16.59 0.47
C HIS A 74 -19.29 15.37 1.28
N HIS A 75 -19.70 14.28 0.63
CA HIS A 75 -20.10 13.07 1.36
C HIS A 75 -18.89 12.52 2.16
N PRO A 76 -19.07 11.94 3.35
CA PRO A 76 -17.98 11.32 4.13
C PRO A 76 -17.12 10.32 3.37
N ASN A 77 -17.73 9.60 2.42
CA ASN A 77 -17.06 8.66 1.51
C ASN A 77 -16.84 9.26 0.09
N GLY A 78 -16.92 10.59 -0.03
CA GLY A 78 -16.81 11.36 -1.26
C GLY A 78 -15.36 11.74 -1.61
N ALA A 79 -15.17 12.37 -2.76
CA ALA A 79 -13.84 12.67 -3.30
C ALA A 79 -13.04 13.62 -2.39
N LEU A 80 -13.67 14.65 -1.82
CA LEU A 80 -13.00 15.62 -0.96
C LEU A 80 -12.38 14.96 0.28
N LEU A 81 -13.18 14.19 1.01
CA LEU A 81 -12.71 13.56 2.24
C LEU A 81 -11.75 12.41 1.99
N ASN A 82 -11.83 11.76 0.82
CA ASN A 82 -10.78 10.83 0.38
C ASN A 82 -9.46 11.55 0.08
N VAL A 83 -9.49 12.71 -0.58
CA VAL A 83 -8.28 13.52 -0.83
C VAL A 83 -7.69 14.02 0.50
N ILE A 84 -8.52 14.52 1.40
CA ILE A 84 -8.08 14.92 2.74
C ILE A 84 -7.49 13.72 3.48
N SER A 85 -8.14 12.56 3.47
CA SER A 85 -7.62 11.33 4.07
C SER A 85 -6.26 10.92 3.47
N ALA A 86 -6.07 11.10 2.16
CA ALA A 86 -4.79 10.85 1.49
C ALA A 86 -3.70 11.82 1.96
N VAL A 87 -3.98 13.12 2.05
CA VAL A 87 -3.03 14.11 2.58
C VAL A 87 -2.68 13.81 4.03
N LEU A 88 -3.67 13.51 4.87
CA LEU A 88 -3.44 13.12 6.26
C LEU A 88 -2.61 11.83 6.35
N LEU A 89 -2.76 10.89 5.42
CA LEU A 89 -1.95 9.68 5.37
C LEU A 89 -0.49 10.01 5.10
N ILE A 90 -0.22 10.87 4.11
CA ILE A 90 1.13 11.34 3.80
C ILE A 90 1.75 12.04 5.01
N ILE A 91 0.99 12.95 5.65
CA ILE A 91 1.42 13.66 6.85
C ILE A 91 1.77 12.67 7.96
N SER A 92 0.90 11.70 8.25
CA SER A 92 1.13 10.71 9.32
C SER A 92 2.41 9.91 9.10
N TYR A 93 2.72 9.51 7.86
CA TYR A 93 3.97 8.80 7.58
C TYR A 93 5.19 9.72 7.53
N SER A 94 5.02 11.02 7.21
CA SER A 94 6.14 11.98 7.18
C SER A 94 6.57 12.43 8.58
N SER A 95 5.66 12.41 9.55
CA SER A 95 5.95 12.83 10.92
C SER A 95 7.05 12.01 11.62
N PRO A 96 7.07 10.66 11.62
CA PRO A 96 8.12 9.86 12.25
C PRO A 96 9.55 10.32 11.93
N SER A 97 9.84 10.62 10.66
CA SER A 97 11.15 11.10 10.20
C SER A 97 11.56 12.46 10.75
N LEU A 98 10.60 13.22 11.30
CA LEU A 98 10.81 14.56 11.86
C LEU A 98 10.72 14.57 13.41
N ILE A 99 10.20 13.50 14.03
CA ILE A 99 9.96 13.45 15.48
C ILE A 99 11.27 13.20 16.25
N VAL A 100 12.13 12.32 15.74
CA VAL A 100 13.34 11.90 16.45
C VAL A 100 14.52 12.64 15.83
N CYS A 101 15.17 13.50 16.62
CA CYS A 101 16.38 14.22 16.23
C CYS A 101 17.51 13.84 17.18
N VAL A 102 18.74 13.74 16.66
CA VAL A 102 19.94 13.63 17.50
C VAL A 102 20.36 15.05 17.87
N ASP A 103 20.38 15.34 19.17
CA ASP A 103 20.80 16.63 19.70
C ASP A 103 22.31 16.63 19.94
N GLN A 104 23.00 17.60 19.35
CA GLN A 104 24.43 17.81 19.50
C GLN A 104 24.66 19.18 20.13
N ASN A 105 24.91 19.20 21.44
CA ASN A 105 25.25 20.43 22.13
C ASN A 105 26.75 20.69 22.04
N TYR A 106 27.12 21.70 21.26
CA TYR A 106 28.47 22.24 21.18
C TYR A 106 28.62 23.39 22.18
N THR A 107 29.56 23.29 23.10
CA THR A 107 29.96 24.45 23.92
C THR A 107 31.01 25.27 23.18
N GLU A 108 30.85 26.60 23.13
CA GLU A 108 31.77 27.54 22.46
C GLU A 108 33.22 27.48 22.96
N THR A 109 33.47 26.91 24.14
CA THR A 109 34.82 26.61 24.61
C THR A 109 35.32 25.34 23.92
N PHE A 110 36.10 25.55 22.86
CA PHE A 110 36.90 24.58 22.11
C PHE A 110 37.21 23.28 22.90
N GLU A 111 36.79 22.14 22.31
CA GLU A 111 37.26 20.75 22.52
C GLU A 111 36.40 19.73 23.31
N ALA A 112 35.10 19.94 23.60
CA ALA A 112 34.29 18.79 24.05
C ALA A 112 32.80 18.87 23.66
N VAL A 113 32.31 17.81 22.99
CA VAL A 113 30.87 17.49 22.97
C VAL A 113 30.47 17.12 24.40
N VAL A 114 29.70 17.98 25.06
CA VAL A 114 29.37 17.80 26.49
C VAL A 114 28.23 16.81 26.71
N SER A 115 27.32 16.67 25.74
CA SER A 115 26.21 15.72 25.83
C SER A 115 25.64 15.40 24.47
N GLU A 116 25.53 14.10 24.18
CA GLU A 116 24.72 13.59 23.07
C GLU A 116 23.37 13.13 23.63
N GLY A 117 22.29 13.61 23.02
CA GLY A 117 20.93 13.29 23.45
C GLY A 117 20.02 12.90 22.28
N ILE A 118 18.93 12.20 22.59
CA ILE A 118 17.80 12.07 21.66
C ILE A 118 16.79 13.14 22.02
N ALA A 119 16.55 14.07 21.11
CA ALA A 119 15.51 15.07 21.23
C ALA A 119 14.23 14.59 20.51
N ILE A 120 13.07 14.94 21.09
CA ILE A 120 11.76 14.67 20.51
C ILE A 120 11.15 16.00 20.06
N ALA A 121 10.99 16.18 18.75
CA ALA A 121 10.38 17.37 18.19
C ALA A 121 8.86 17.38 18.46
N GLY A 122 8.42 18.34 19.28
CA GLY A 122 7.03 18.45 19.71
C GLY A 122 6.04 18.79 18.58
N ILE A 123 6.45 19.63 17.61
CA ILE A 123 5.58 20.06 16.50
C ILE A 123 5.22 18.88 15.58
N PRO A 124 6.18 18.10 15.03
CA PRO A 124 5.87 16.91 14.23
C PRO A 124 5.02 15.87 14.96
N LEU A 125 5.23 15.69 16.27
CA LEU A 125 4.45 14.78 17.11
C LEU A 125 2.99 15.26 17.27
N LEU A 126 2.79 16.56 17.49
CA LEU A 126 1.45 17.15 17.55
C LEU A 126 0.72 17.01 16.20
N ILE A 127 1.40 17.30 15.09
CA ILE A 127 0.88 17.14 13.73
C ILE A 127 0.46 15.70 13.48
N LEU A 128 1.28 14.72 13.90
CA LEU A 128 0.94 13.30 13.81
C LEU A 128 -0.35 12.96 14.55
N GLY A 129 -0.46 13.40 15.82
CA GLY A 129 -1.65 13.18 16.63
C GLY A 129 -2.92 13.76 16.01
N VAL A 130 -2.85 14.99 15.50
CA VAL A 130 -3.96 15.64 14.79
C VAL A 130 -4.31 14.89 13.51
N ALA A 131 -3.32 14.47 12.72
CA ALA A 131 -3.56 13.75 11.48
C ALA A 131 -4.27 12.41 11.70
N LEU A 132 -3.81 11.62 12.68
CA LEU A 132 -4.43 10.35 13.05
C LEU A 132 -5.86 10.55 13.59
N LEU A 133 -6.07 11.57 14.43
CA LEU A 133 -7.41 11.89 14.97
C LEU A 133 -8.38 12.26 13.84
N LEU A 134 -7.96 13.12 12.91
CA LEU A 134 -8.79 13.51 11.77
C LEU A 134 -9.12 12.31 10.87
N GLN A 135 -8.18 11.40 10.63
CA GLN A 135 -8.46 10.16 9.90
C GLN A 135 -9.52 9.32 10.60
N VAL A 136 -9.45 9.19 11.92
CA VAL A 136 -10.47 8.46 12.72
C VAL A 136 -11.83 9.14 12.59
N ILE A 137 -11.90 10.47 12.69
CA ILE A 137 -13.14 11.23 12.53
C ILE A 137 -13.76 10.99 11.15
N ILE A 138 -12.94 11.00 10.08
CA ILE A 138 -13.40 10.72 8.71
C ILE A 138 -13.97 9.30 8.61
N ALA A 139 -13.25 8.29 9.10
CA ALA A 139 -13.70 6.90 9.06
C ALA A 139 -15.01 6.68 9.85
N LEU A 140 -15.12 7.24 11.05
CA LEU A 140 -16.33 7.16 11.86
C LEU A 140 -17.51 7.90 11.23
N SER A 141 -17.25 9.04 10.59
CA SER A 141 -18.26 9.79 9.84
C SER A 141 -18.76 8.99 8.63
N GLY A 142 -17.84 8.35 7.90
CA GLY A 142 -18.13 7.42 6.80
C GLY A 142 -19.01 6.26 7.24
N MET A 143 -18.68 5.65 8.39
CA MET A 143 -19.44 4.56 8.99
C MET A 143 -20.84 4.99 9.45
N ARG A 144 -21.00 6.20 10.01
CA ARG A 144 -22.30 6.73 10.44
C ARG A 144 -23.20 7.11 9.27
N ALA A 145 -22.62 7.57 8.15
CA ALA A 145 -23.37 8.04 6.99
C ALA A 145 -24.02 6.91 6.17
N VAL A 146 -23.60 5.66 6.36
CA VAL A 146 -24.00 4.55 5.49
C VAL A 146 -24.40 3.33 6.31
N LYS A 147 -25.47 2.64 5.89
CA LYS A 147 -25.83 1.34 6.42
C LYS A 147 -24.78 0.30 5.99
N ILE A 148 -23.98 -0.17 6.93
CA ILE A 148 -22.96 -1.19 6.67
C ILE A 148 -23.63 -2.49 6.26
N LEU A 149 -23.29 -2.97 5.05
CA LEU A 149 -23.87 -4.19 4.49
C LEU A 149 -23.32 -5.44 5.18
N THR A 150 -22.00 -5.50 5.34
CA THR A 150 -21.29 -6.56 6.05
C THR A 150 -19.94 -6.03 6.54
N TRP A 151 -19.48 -6.55 7.67
CA TRP A 151 -18.15 -6.31 8.21
C TRP A 151 -17.09 -7.27 7.65
N SER A 152 -17.51 -8.25 6.86
CA SER A 152 -16.61 -9.20 6.24
C SER A 152 -15.85 -8.56 5.07
N SER A 153 -14.55 -8.85 5.00
CA SER A 153 -13.70 -8.49 3.86
C SER A 153 -13.82 -9.48 2.69
N SER A 154 -14.51 -10.60 2.89
CA SER A 154 -14.72 -11.66 1.91
C SER A 154 -15.57 -11.17 0.72
N PRO A 155 -15.15 -11.41 -0.52
CA PRO A 155 -15.94 -11.06 -1.69
C PRO A 155 -17.24 -11.89 -1.76
N PHE A 156 -17.29 -13.06 -1.14
CA PHE A 156 -18.48 -13.92 -1.10
C PHE A 156 -19.54 -13.39 -0.15
N ASP A 157 -19.15 -12.94 1.04
CA ASP A 157 -20.09 -12.34 1.99
C ASP A 157 -20.72 -11.06 1.44
N VAL A 158 -19.90 -10.24 0.78
CA VAL A 158 -20.37 -9.02 0.12
C VAL A 158 -21.31 -9.37 -1.02
N THR A 159 -20.94 -10.32 -1.89
CA THR A 159 -21.77 -10.72 -3.03
C THR A 159 -23.09 -11.35 -2.58
N ALA A 160 -23.06 -12.26 -1.59
CA ALA A 160 -24.24 -12.86 -1.00
C ALA A 160 -25.19 -11.81 -0.42
N ALA A 161 -24.64 -10.83 0.32
CA ALA A 161 -25.45 -9.75 0.88
C ALA A 161 -26.07 -8.87 -0.22
N LEU A 162 -25.35 -8.57 -1.30
CA LEU A 162 -25.89 -7.82 -2.45
C LEU A 162 -27.01 -8.56 -3.16
N VAL A 163 -26.85 -9.87 -3.39
CA VAL A 163 -27.87 -10.73 -4.01
C VAL A 163 -29.09 -10.83 -3.11
N HIS A 164 -28.91 -11.09 -1.81
CA HIS A 164 -29.99 -11.17 -0.83
C HIS A 164 -30.78 -9.87 -0.71
N HIS A 165 -30.10 -8.71 -0.79
CA HIS A 165 -30.74 -7.41 -0.80
C HIS A 165 -31.28 -6.97 -2.17
N THR A 166 -31.32 -7.87 -3.17
CA THR A 166 -31.80 -7.61 -4.55
C THR A 166 -31.08 -6.46 -5.26
N GLN A 167 -29.88 -6.09 -4.80
CA GLN A 167 -29.05 -5.06 -5.43
C GLN A 167 -28.23 -5.60 -6.60
N LEU A 168 -28.16 -6.92 -6.73
CA LEU A 168 -27.42 -7.62 -7.77
C LEU A 168 -28.25 -8.82 -8.24
N THR A 169 -28.56 -8.85 -9.54
CA THR A 169 -29.25 -9.98 -10.16
C THR A 169 -28.24 -10.88 -10.88
N PRO A 170 -28.16 -12.17 -10.54
CA PRO A 170 -27.35 -13.13 -11.29
C PRO A 170 -27.79 -13.18 -12.76
N ALA A 171 -26.83 -13.19 -13.68
CA ALA A 171 -27.09 -13.42 -15.09
C ALA A 171 -27.11 -14.93 -15.37
N THR A 172 -28.29 -15.46 -15.70
CA THR A 172 -28.63 -16.89 -15.82
C THR A 172 -27.90 -17.67 -16.93
N PHE A 173 -26.95 -17.05 -17.64
CA PHE A 173 -26.20 -17.68 -18.77
C PHE A 173 -24.68 -17.54 -18.67
N ARG A 174 -24.13 -17.17 -17.51
CA ARG A 174 -22.70 -16.82 -17.36
C ARG A 174 -21.93 -17.68 -16.33
N CYS A 175 -22.14 -19.00 -16.34
CA CYS A 175 -21.51 -19.92 -15.38
C CYS A 175 -20.01 -20.23 -15.63
N MET A 176 -19.50 -19.95 -16.85
CA MET A 176 -18.08 -20.19 -17.22
C MET A 176 -17.34 -18.94 -17.68
N ARG A 177 -17.94 -17.76 -17.50
CA ARG A 177 -17.31 -16.51 -17.94
C ARG A 177 -16.51 -15.86 -16.83
N ARG A 178 -15.27 -15.54 -17.19
CA ARG A 178 -14.32 -14.77 -16.39
C ARG A 178 -14.63 -13.26 -16.47
N VAL A 179 -14.06 -12.52 -15.53
CA VAL A 179 -14.20 -11.05 -15.47
C VAL A 179 -13.71 -10.31 -16.72
N SER A 180 -12.77 -10.86 -17.48
CA SER A 180 -12.28 -10.23 -18.72
C SER A 180 -13.25 -10.31 -19.90
N ASP A 181 -14.30 -11.13 -19.82
CA ASP A 181 -15.24 -11.36 -20.93
C ASP A 181 -16.59 -10.63 -20.73
N LEU A 182 -16.59 -9.56 -19.92
CA LEU A 182 -17.81 -8.82 -19.56
C LEU A 182 -18.52 -8.19 -20.76
N ASP A 183 -17.75 -7.73 -21.74
CA ASP A 183 -18.24 -7.00 -22.93
C ASP A 183 -18.70 -7.93 -24.06
N MET A 184 -18.41 -9.23 -23.99
CA MET A 184 -18.89 -10.17 -25.00
C MET A 184 -20.36 -10.51 -24.71
N TYR A 185 -21.20 -10.50 -25.75
CA TYR A 185 -22.61 -10.94 -25.66
C TYR A 185 -22.69 -12.30 -24.95
N GLY A 186 -23.55 -12.40 -23.93
CA GLY A 186 -23.65 -13.55 -23.03
C GLY A 186 -24.01 -14.81 -23.80
N GLY A 187 -23.18 -15.84 -23.67
CA GLY A 187 -23.37 -17.10 -24.38
C GLY A 187 -22.45 -18.18 -23.82
N PRO A 188 -22.75 -19.44 -24.15
CA PRO A 188 -22.03 -20.61 -23.64
C PRO A 188 -20.52 -20.50 -23.89
N ALA A 189 -19.72 -21.03 -22.97
CA ALA A 189 -18.27 -20.95 -23.04
C ALA A 189 -17.61 -22.28 -22.67
N LYS A 190 -16.48 -22.58 -23.32
CA LYS A 190 -15.61 -23.68 -22.93
C LYS A 190 -14.66 -23.23 -21.82
N PRO A 191 -14.36 -24.11 -20.85
CA PRO A 191 -13.38 -23.81 -19.81
C PRO A 191 -11.97 -23.66 -20.42
N PRO A 192 -11.24 -22.57 -20.11
CA PRO A 192 -9.85 -22.46 -20.53
C PRO A 192 -8.90 -23.09 -19.50
N GLU A 193 -7.81 -23.69 -19.97
CA GLU A 193 -6.77 -24.29 -19.11
C GLU A 193 -6.04 -23.25 -18.25
N THR A 194 -5.90 -22.03 -18.78
CA THR A 194 -5.23 -20.91 -18.12
C THR A 194 -6.13 -19.68 -18.13
N GLN A 195 -6.15 -19.01 -16.97
CA GLN A 195 -7.02 -17.87 -16.73
C GLN A 195 -6.23 -16.58 -16.91
N PRO A 196 -6.89 -15.45 -17.23
CA PRO A 196 -6.20 -14.17 -17.36
C PRO A 196 -5.59 -13.77 -16.02
N SER A 197 -4.49 -13.04 -16.07
CA SER A 197 -3.85 -12.52 -14.87
C SER A 197 -4.58 -11.30 -14.31
N ALA A 198 -4.31 -10.95 -13.06
CA ALA A 198 -4.89 -9.79 -12.40
C ALA A 198 -4.62 -8.48 -13.18
N TRP A 199 -3.45 -8.40 -13.82
CA TRP A 199 -3.07 -7.34 -14.74
C TRP A 199 -4.09 -7.07 -15.86
N HIS A 200 -4.65 -8.14 -16.45
CA HIS A 200 -5.64 -8.04 -17.53
C HIS A 200 -7.07 -7.88 -16.99
N ALA A 201 -7.34 -8.46 -15.82
CA ALA A 201 -8.67 -8.45 -15.21
C ALA A 201 -9.03 -7.11 -14.55
N HIS A 202 -8.06 -6.36 -14.02
CA HIS A 202 -8.32 -5.16 -13.24
C HIS A 202 -7.44 -3.97 -13.69
N PRO A 203 -7.99 -2.99 -14.44
CA PRO A 203 -7.20 -1.92 -15.07
C PRO A 203 -6.44 -1.05 -14.06
N SER A 204 -6.94 -0.91 -12.83
CA SER A 204 -6.23 -0.16 -11.79
C SER A 204 -4.96 -0.85 -11.31
N ILE A 205 -4.86 -2.19 -11.37
CA ILE A 205 -3.62 -2.90 -10.98
C ILE A 205 -2.47 -2.49 -11.89
N ARG A 206 -2.72 -2.39 -13.20
CA ARG A 206 -1.74 -1.87 -14.16
C ARG A 206 -1.27 -0.47 -13.79
N LYS A 207 -2.20 0.43 -13.42
CA LYS A 207 -1.84 1.79 -12.99
C LYS A 207 -0.95 1.79 -11.76
N VAL A 208 -1.26 0.95 -10.75
CA VAL A 208 -0.47 0.85 -9.52
C VAL A 208 0.93 0.31 -9.81
N VAL A 209 1.05 -0.76 -10.61
CA VAL A 209 2.37 -1.32 -10.96
C VAL A 209 3.22 -0.30 -11.74
N ILE A 210 2.64 0.38 -12.74
CA ILE A 210 3.35 1.45 -13.47
C ILE A 210 3.78 2.55 -12.51
N PHE A 211 2.92 2.95 -11.57
CA PHE A 211 3.24 3.96 -10.57
C PHE A 211 4.42 3.53 -9.67
N LEU A 212 4.47 2.27 -9.23
CA LEU A 212 5.62 1.75 -8.47
C LEU A 212 6.93 1.85 -9.26
N TRP A 213 6.92 1.49 -10.56
CA TRP A 213 8.10 1.63 -11.42
C TRP A 213 8.52 3.09 -11.62
N VAL A 214 7.56 4.02 -11.73
CA VAL A 214 7.86 5.47 -11.79
C VAL A 214 8.54 5.94 -10.49
N ILE A 215 8.08 5.47 -9.32
CA ILE A 215 8.71 5.81 -8.04
C ILE A 215 10.15 5.27 -7.99
N VAL A 216 10.40 4.05 -8.46
CA VAL A 216 11.76 3.48 -8.54
C VAL A 216 12.67 4.35 -9.42
N ALA A 217 12.20 4.73 -10.61
CA ALA A 217 12.96 5.59 -11.52
C ALA A 217 13.21 6.98 -10.92
N ALA A 218 12.22 7.56 -10.24
CA ALA A 218 12.36 8.84 -9.55
C ALA A 218 13.37 8.76 -8.40
N CYS A 219 13.35 7.68 -7.61
CA CYS A 219 14.29 7.45 -6.52
C CYS A 219 15.73 7.26 -7.04
N ALA A 220 15.91 6.50 -8.12
CA ALA A 220 17.21 6.37 -8.79
C ALA A 220 17.73 7.72 -9.34
N GLY A 221 16.85 8.50 -9.97
CA GLY A 221 17.18 9.85 -10.45
C GLY A 221 17.57 10.79 -9.32
N TRP A 222 16.87 10.71 -8.18
CA TRP A 222 17.19 11.46 -6.97
C TRP A 222 18.57 11.07 -6.41
N ALA A 223 18.85 9.77 -6.25
CA ALA A 223 20.16 9.29 -5.79
C ALA A 223 21.31 9.75 -6.70
N ALA A 224 21.12 9.65 -8.02
CA ALA A 224 22.11 10.09 -9.01
C ALA A 224 22.32 11.61 -8.98
N LEU A 225 21.26 12.39 -8.78
CA LEU A 225 21.35 13.84 -8.64
C LEU A 225 22.14 14.24 -7.40
N VAL A 226 21.84 13.62 -6.24
CA VAL A 226 22.56 13.89 -4.98
C VAL A 226 24.03 13.53 -5.12
N MET A 227 24.33 12.37 -5.71
CA MET A 227 25.70 11.95 -5.99
C MET A 227 26.42 12.96 -6.91
N TYR A 228 25.78 13.38 -8.00
CA TYR A 228 26.36 14.33 -8.95
C TYR A 228 26.68 15.68 -8.29
N ILE A 229 25.73 16.26 -7.55
CA ILE A 229 25.93 17.52 -6.83
C ILE A 229 27.06 17.35 -5.81
N SER A 230 27.03 16.31 -4.96
CA SER A 230 28.07 16.04 -3.98
C SER A 230 29.46 15.96 -4.63
N THR A 231 29.61 15.21 -5.74
CA THR A 231 30.91 15.11 -6.45
C THR A 231 31.39 16.46 -7.02
N ARG A 232 30.47 17.32 -7.48
CA ARG A 232 30.81 18.62 -8.08
C ARG A 232 31.25 19.66 -7.06
N PHE A 233 30.59 19.69 -5.90
CA PHE A 233 30.91 20.66 -4.85
C PHE A 233 32.05 20.20 -3.95
N SER A 234 32.22 18.89 -3.73
CA SER A 234 33.36 18.34 -2.95
C SER A 234 34.69 18.39 -3.69
N ALA A 235 34.71 18.51 -5.03
CA ALA A 235 35.94 18.63 -5.81
C ALA A 235 36.78 19.88 -5.49
N GLY A 236 36.25 20.85 -4.74
CA GLY A 236 36.98 22.03 -4.23
C GLY A 236 37.84 21.76 -2.99
N TYR A 237 37.57 20.68 -2.24
CA TYR A 237 38.27 20.31 -1.01
C TYR A 237 38.94 18.94 -1.22
N GLY A 238 40.25 18.95 -1.53
CA GLY A 238 41.16 17.79 -1.71
C GLY A 238 40.55 16.38 -1.60
N SER A 239 40.22 15.78 -2.74
CA SER A 239 39.37 14.59 -2.85
C SER A 239 40.14 13.28 -3.01
N VAL A 240 40.15 12.43 -1.97
CA VAL A 240 40.54 11.00 -2.06
C VAL A 240 39.40 10.05 -1.64
N HIS A 241 38.38 10.52 -0.92
CA HIS A 241 37.29 9.66 -0.40
C HIS A 241 36.15 9.34 -1.39
N LEU A 242 36.14 9.94 -2.58
CA LEU A 242 35.06 9.78 -3.57
C LEU A 242 34.95 8.38 -4.20
N ILE A 243 35.99 7.53 -4.10
CA ILE A 243 36.06 6.26 -4.85
C ILE A 243 35.53 5.07 -4.05
N LEU A 244 35.54 5.11 -2.71
CA LEU A 244 34.94 4.08 -1.87
C LEU A 244 33.79 4.67 -1.07
N GLN A 245 32.63 4.80 -1.72
CA GLN A 245 31.38 4.88 -0.98
C GLN A 245 31.26 3.60 -0.15
N THR A 246 31.48 3.69 1.16
CA THR A 246 31.27 2.58 2.08
C THR A 246 29.76 2.35 2.16
N TRP A 247 29.30 1.31 1.46
CA TRP A 247 27.89 0.93 1.49
C TRP A 247 27.54 0.43 2.90
N SER A 248 26.56 1.08 3.52
CA SER A 248 26.04 0.69 4.84
C SER A 248 24.51 0.70 4.81
N PHE A 249 23.92 -0.21 5.59
CA PHE A 249 22.47 -0.25 5.77
C PHE A 249 21.97 0.82 6.74
N PHE A 250 22.78 1.14 7.75
CA PHE A 250 22.54 2.23 8.68
C PHE A 250 23.22 3.50 8.20
N GLN A 251 22.78 4.65 8.70
CA GLN A 251 23.41 5.93 8.35
C GLN A 251 24.90 5.87 8.73
N ASN A 252 25.75 6.22 7.77
CA ASN A 252 27.17 6.41 8.02
C ASN A 252 27.47 7.90 7.83
N PRO A 253 27.82 8.63 8.91
CA PRO A 253 28.11 10.05 8.82
C PRO A 253 29.28 10.39 7.90
N ASP A 254 30.23 9.47 7.71
CA ASP A 254 31.37 9.63 6.80
C ASP A 254 31.00 9.44 5.31
N GLY A 255 29.73 9.19 5.01
CA GLY A 255 29.25 8.90 3.67
C GLY A 255 29.06 10.14 2.78
N ASN A 256 28.82 9.92 1.49
CA ASN A 256 28.48 11.01 0.56
C ASN A 256 27.08 11.57 0.89
N TYR A 257 27.02 12.82 1.35
CA TYR A 257 25.79 13.56 1.58
C TYR A 257 25.81 14.94 0.90
N ILE A 258 24.63 15.55 0.84
CA ILE A 258 24.47 16.99 0.62
C ILE A 258 23.83 17.56 1.88
N ALA A 259 24.34 18.69 2.34
CA ALA A 259 23.75 19.45 3.43
C ALA A 259 23.27 20.81 2.91
N TYR A 260 22.13 21.27 3.40
CA TYR A 260 21.69 22.65 3.22
C TYR A 260 20.99 23.14 4.49
N GLY A 261 21.26 24.41 4.83
CA GLY A 261 20.69 25.06 5.99
C GLY A 261 19.34 25.70 5.67
N VAL A 262 18.38 25.56 6.58
CA VAL A 262 17.09 26.26 6.56
C VAL A 262 16.99 27.10 7.83
N PRO A 263 16.65 28.40 7.76
CA PRO A 263 16.53 29.22 8.97
C PRO A 263 15.55 28.59 9.96
N SER A 264 15.88 28.56 11.24
CA SER A 264 15.08 27.86 12.25
C SER A 264 14.06 28.77 12.94
N ALA A 265 14.16 30.09 12.71
CA ALA A 265 13.33 31.10 13.36
C ALA A 265 11.90 31.09 12.81
N GLY A 266 11.02 30.27 13.39
CA GLY A 266 9.57 30.39 13.25
C GLY A 266 8.84 29.14 12.76
N ILE A 267 7.52 29.11 12.99
CA ILE A 267 6.63 28.01 12.58
C ILE A 267 6.54 27.87 11.05
N GLU A 268 6.78 28.95 10.31
CA GLU A 268 6.80 28.98 8.85
C GLU A 268 7.86 28.03 8.25
N TRP A 269 9.05 27.97 8.83
CA TRP A 269 10.12 27.08 8.36
C TRP A 269 9.84 25.62 8.67
N TRP A 270 9.22 25.34 9.83
CA TRP A 270 8.71 24.00 10.14
C TRP A 270 7.65 23.55 9.12
N ILE A 271 6.75 24.45 8.69
CA ILE A 271 5.77 24.14 7.65
C ILE A 271 6.48 23.84 6.32
N VAL A 272 7.47 24.64 5.92
CA VAL A 272 8.22 24.44 4.68
C VAL A 272 8.96 23.09 4.72
N LEU A 273 9.64 22.78 5.82
CA LEU A 273 10.33 21.51 6.04
C LEU A 273 9.34 20.33 5.95
N PHE A 274 8.20 20.42 6.64
CA PHE A 274 7.20 19.37 6.64
C PHE A 274 6.61 19.16 5.23
N VAL A 275 6.30 20.24 4.52
CA VAL A 275 5.81 20.18 3.13
C VAL A 275 6.86 19.57 2.20
N ASN A 276 8.14 19.89 2.39
CA ASN A 276 9.22 19.33 1.59
C ASN A 276 9.31 17.81 1.77
N ILE A 277 9.39 17.34 3.02
CA ILE A 277 9.44 15.90 3.33
C ILE A 277 8.17 15.21 2.84
N ALA A 278 6.99 15.77 3.10
CA ALA A 278 5.71 15.22 2.64
C ALA A 278 5.60 15.17 1.11
N ALA A 279 6.19 16.11 0.38
CA ALA A 279 6.19 16.10 -1.08
C ALA A 279 7.04 14.96 -1.65
N VAL A 280 8.19 14.66 -1.04
CA VAL A 280 9.06 13.56 -1.47
C VAL A 280 8.52 12.21 -0.99
N GLN A 281 8.00 12.15 0.23
CA GLN A 281 7.45 10.94 0.85
C GLN A 281 6.06 10.57 0.33
N GLY A 282 5.29 11.55 -0.12
CA GLY A 282 3.91 11.38 -0.57
C GLY A 282 3.74 10.31 -1.66
N PRO A 283 4.52 10.33 -2.76
CA PRO A 283 4.51 9.29 -3.76
C PRO A 283 4.77 7.89 -3.19
N LEU A 284 5.73 7.75 -2.28
CA LEU A 284 6.03 6.49 -1.58
C LEU A 284 4.81 6.01 -0.78
N THR A 285 4.25 6.85 0.08
CA THR A 285 3.06 6.53 0.89
C THR A 285 1.88 6.11 0.02
N LEU A 286 1.59 6.88 -1.03
CA LEU A 286 0.49 6.58 -1.95
C LEU A 286 0.74 5.28 -2.73
N GLY A 287 1.99 5.01 -3.13
CA GLY A 287 2.36 3.80 -3.87
C GLY A 287 2.17 2.54 -3.05
N LEU A 288 2.62 2.58 -1.78
CA LEU A 288 2.44 1.50 -0.82
C LEU A 288 0.97 1.31 -0.46
N HIS A 289 0.22 2.39 -0.25
CA HIS A 289 -1.22 2.29 -0.01
C HIS A 289 -1.96 1.72 -1.21
N CYS A 290 -1.67 2.17 -2.43
CA CYS A 290 -2.29 1.64 -3.64
C CYS A 290 -1.95 0.17 -3.89
N SER A 291 -0.79 -0.30 -3.41
CA SER A 291 -0.37 -1.71 -3.51
C SER A 291 -1.27 -2.66 -2.72
N GLU A 292 -2.02 -2.16 -1.73
CA GLU A 292 -3.06 -2.93 -1.03
C GLU A 292 -4.11 -3.47 -2.00
N LEU A 293 -4.44 -2.72 -3.07
CA LEU A 293 -5.36 -3.18 -4.10
C LEU A 293 -4.87 -4.50 -4.71
N ILE A 294 -3.59 -4.57 -5.08
CA ILE A 294 -3.02 -5.76 -5.72
C ILE A 294 -3.13 -6.94 -4.76
N VAL A 295 -2.70 -6.75 -3.52
CA VAL A 295 -2.76 -7.79 -2.47
C VAL A 295 -4.18 -8.30 -2.27
N ASN A 296 -5.14 -7.39 -2.10
CA ASN A 296 -6.52 -7.72 -1.81
C ASN A 296 -7.21 -8.39 -3.01
N VAL A 297 -6.98 -7.94 -4.24
CA VAL A 297 -7.52 -8.59 -5.44
C VAL A 297 -6.98 -10.01 -5.62
N ILE A 298 -5.69 -10.22 -5.37
CA ILE A 298 -5.07 -11.55 -5.44
C ILE A 298 -5.58 -12.46 -4.30
N ARG A 299 -5.80 -11.89 -3.11
CA ARG A 299 -6.41 -12.61 -1.99
C ARG A 299 -7.85 -13.03 -2.32
N ASP A 300 -8.65 -12.13 -2.88
CA ASP A 300 -10.04 -12.38 -3.27
C ASP A 300 -10.10 -13.51 -4.32
N GLU A 301 -9.21 -13.50 -5.32
CA GLU A 301 -9.09 -14.60 -6.28
C GLU A 301 -8.63 -15.91 -5.62
N ARG A 302 -7.66 -15.86 -4.70
CA ARG A 302 -7.19 -17.06 -4.00
C ARG A 302 -8.28 -17.68 -3.12
N GLN A 303 -9.13 -16.86 -2.51
CA GLN A 303 -10.32 -17.32 -1.81
C GLN A 303 -11.24 -18.05 -2.80
N TRP A 304 -11.55 -17.44 -3.94
CA TRP A 304 -12.36 -18.08 -4.98
C TRP A 304 -11.79 -19.44 -5.44
N ARG A 305 -10.48 -19.51 -5.67
CA ARG A 305 -9.77 -20.76 -6.02
C ARG A 305 -9.79 -21.83 -4.93
N SER A 306 -10.24 -21.53 -3.73
CA SER A 306 -10.40 -22.53 -2.69
C SER A 306 -11.66 -23.39 -2.90
N ALA A 307 -12.62 -22.93 -3.72
CA ALA A 307 -13.84 -23.68 -4.01
C ALA A 307 -13.59 -24.99 -4.79
N THR A 308 -12.52 -25.08 -5.59
CA THR A 308 -12.15 -26.34 -6.28
C THR A 308 -11.24 -27.24 -5.46
N ARG A 309 -10.87 -26.84 -4.23
CA ARG A 309 -10.01 -27.66 -3.37
C ARG A 309 -10.87 -28.62 -2.56
N SER A 310 -10.25 -29.71 -2.10
CA SER A 310 -10.91 -30.70 -1.24
C SER A 310 -11.56 -30.11 0.01
N GLN A 311 -11.00 -29.02 0.57
CA GLN A 311 -11.52 -28.34 1.75
C GLN A 311 -12.74 -27.43 1.49
N GLY A 312 -13.02 -27.10 0.22
CA GLY A 312 -14.03 -26.14 -0.18
C GLY A 312 -13.69 -24.69 0.17
N LEU A 313 -14.48 -23.77 -0.36
CA LEU A 313 -14.50 -22.37 0.01
C LEU A 313 -15.38 -22.20 1.25
N ARG A 314 -14.79 -21.75 2.36
CA ARG A 314 -15.53 -21.43 3.58
C ARG A 314 -15.89 -19.96 3.62
N VAL A 315 -17.13 -19.67 3.96
CA VAL A 315 -17.59 -18.31 4.23
C VAL A 315 -16.84 -17.76 5.46
N ALA A 316 -16.36 -16.52 5.38
CA ALA A 316 -15.42 -16.00 6.36
C ALA A 316 -16.13 -15.66 7.68
N THR A 317 -15.92 -16.49 8.70
CA THR A 317 -16.54 -16.28 10.02
C THR A 317 -15.90 -15.13 10.81
N ASN A 318 -14.62 -14.84 10.54
CA ASN A 318 -13.85 -13.79 11.23
C ASN A 318 -13.30 -12.78 10.21
N PRO A 319 -13.58 -11.47 10.33
CA PRO A 319 -13.18 -10.48 9.34
C PRO A 319 -11.67 -10.20 9.33
N LEU A 320 -11.00 -10.38 10.48
CA LEU A 320 -9.56 -10.10 10.66
C LEU A 320 -8.65 -11.29 10.37
N LYS A 321 -9.12 -12.52 10.63
CA LYS A 321 -8.31 -13.73 10.47
C LYS A 321 -7.71 -13.87 9.05
N PRO A 322 -8.45 -13.66 7.96
CA PRO A 322 -7.91 -13.74 6.60
C PRO A 322 -6.85 -12.69 6.28
N ILE A 323 -6.86 -11.55 6.98
CA ILE A 323 -5.90 -10.47 6.77
C ILE A 323 -4.53 -10.89 7.35
N PHE A 324 -4.51 -11.40 8.58
CA PHE A 324 -3.28 -11.80 9.26
C PHE A 324 -2.74 -13.17 8.84
N THR A 325 -3.55 -14.03 8.21
CA THR A 325 -3.06 -15.33 7.72
C THR A 325 -2.54 -15.29 6.29
N HIS A 326 -2.87 -14.25 5.51
CA HIS A 326 -2.47 -14.20 4.11
C HIS A 326 -1.05 -13.62 3.96
N PRO A 327 -0.10 -14.37 3.36
CA PRO A 327 1.31 -13.96 3.34
C PRO A 327 1.54 -12.65 2.57
N LEU A 328 0.76 -12.38 1.51
CA LEU A 328 0.89 -11.11 0.78
C LEU A 328 0.47 -9.89 1.62
N CYS A 329 -0.53 -10.05 2.50
CA CYS A 329 -0.96 -8.99 3.40
C CYS A 329 0.12 -8.72 4.45
N LEU A 330 0.70 -9.77 5.03
CA LEU A 330 1.80 -9.66 5.98
C LEU A 330 3.05 -9.01 5.36
N ILE A 331 3.43 -9.42 4.14
CA ILE A 331 4.57 -8.82 3.42
C ILE A 331 4.37 -7.32 3.23
N LEU A 332 3.20 -6.89 2.74
CA LEU A 332 2.93 -5.46 2.56
C LEU A 332 2.86 -4.71 3.90
N PHE A 333 2.27 -5.33 4.93
CA PHE A 333 2.18 -4.77 6.27
C PHE A 333 3.56 -4.51 6.89
N ILE A 334 4.52 -5.40 6.67
CA ILE A 334 5.91 -5.24 7.12
C ILE A 334 6.69 -4.26 6.21
N ALA A 335 6.46 -4.32 4.90
CA ALA A 335 7.17 -3.48 3.93
C ALA A 335 6.88 -1.98 4.13
N LYS A 336 5.67 -1.63 4.59
CA LYS A 336 5.27 -0.23 4.82
C LYS A 336 6.14 0.51 5.83
N PRO A 337 6.17 0.11 7.12
CA PRO A 337 6.99 0.78 8.11
C PRO A 337 8.47 0.67 7.76
N PHE A 338 8.90 -0.45 7.18
CA PHE A 338 10.29 -0.64 6.76
C PHE A 338 10.73 0.34 5.66
N LEU A 339 9.93 0.56 4.62
CA LEU A 339 10.27 1.48 3.54
C LEU A 339 10.15 2.94 3.96
N HIS A 340 9.20 3.27 4.85
CA HIS A 340 9.13 4.61 5.45
C HIS A 340 10.30 4.88 6.37
N TRP A 341 10.75 3.88 7.12
CA TRP A 341 11.94 3.97 7.95
C TRP A 341 13.21 4.18 7.10
N ILE A 342 13.45 3.39 6.04
CA ILE A 342 14.60 3.61 5.13
C ILE A 342 14.52 4.98 4.45
N PHE A 343 13.32 5.45 4.11
CA PHE A 343 13.14 6.81 3.63
C PHE A 343 13.55 7.84 4.69
N GLY A 344 13.15 7.65 5.94
CA GLY A 344 13.60 8.45 7.08
C GLY A 344 15.11 8.47 7.20
N LEU A 345 15.79 7.33 7.04
CA LEU A 345 17.26 7.24 7.04
C LEU A 345 17.92 7.98 5.87
N SER A 346 17.17 8.34 4.82
CA SER A 346 17.71 9.13 3.70
C SER A 346 17.89 10.60 4.06
N PHE A 347 17.25 11.05 5.14
CA PHE A 347 17.35 12.40 5.67
C PHE A 347 17.88 12.37 7.10
N ASP A 348 18.56 13.44 7.48
CA ASP A 348 18.82 13.75 8.88
C ASP A 348 18.68 15.24 9.08
N ILE A 349 18.18 15.61 10.25
CA ILE A 349 17.87 17.00 10.60
C ILE A 349 18.56 17.27 11.92
N ALA A 350 19.69 17.95 11.83
CA ALA A 350 20.40 18.42 13.00
C ALA A 350 20.02 19.88 13.26
N PRO A 351 19.54 20.22 14.46
CA PRO A 351 19.48 21.61 14.88
C PRO A 351 20.91 22.15 15.01
N ASP A 352 21.19 23.33 14.48
CA ASP A 352 22.36 24.10 14.90
C ASP A 352 21.95 25.09 15.99
N VAL A 353 22.64 25.00 17.13
CA VAL A 353 22.36 25.79 18.33
C VAL A 353 23.59 26.62 18.64
N SER A 354 23.46 27.93 18.48
CA SER A 354 24.46 28.91 18.92
C SER A 354 23.86 29.73 20.06
N ASP A 355 24.60 29.90 21.16
CA ASP A 355 24.18 30.71 22.32
C ASP A 355 22.77 30.40 22.88
N ASP A 356 22.43 29.11 23.06
CA ASP A 356 21.09 28.63 23.48
C ASP A 356 19.94 29.03 22.54
N THR A 357 20.25 29.62 21.39
CA THR A 357 19.30 29.96 20.34
C THR A 357 19.45 29.01 19.15
N LEU A 358 18.35 28.37 18.80
CA LEU A 358 18.24 27.58 17.59
C LEU A 358 18.35 28.54 16.40
N ASP A 359 19.37 28.40 15.56
CA ASP A 359 19.72 29.41 14.54
C ASP A 359 19.36 28.95 13.11
N TYR A 360 19.66 27.69 12.78
CA TYR A 360 19.19 27.03 11.56
C TYR A 360 19.06 25.51 11.75
N PHE A 361 18.28 24.87 10.88
CA PHE A 361 18.25 23.42 10.73
C PHE A 361 19.15 23.01 9.57
N MET A 362 20.06 22.08 9.82
CA MET A 362 20.84 21.44 8.76
C MET A 362 20.12 20.19 8.31
N ILE A 363 19.79 20.13 7.01
CA ILE A 363 19.17 18.98 6.39
C ILE A 363 20.24 18.23 5.61
N PHE A 364 20.53 17.02 6.04
CA PHE A 364 21.46 16.11 5.39
C PHE A 364 20.69 15.12 4.52
N MET A 365 21.21 14.85 3.32
CA MET A 365 20.64 13.88 2.39
C MET A 365 21.68 12.83 2.04
N TYR A 366 21.52 11.61 2.54
CA TYR A 366 22.52 10.55 2.43
C TYR A 366 22.34 9.72 1.16
N THR A 367 23.31 9.79 0.25
CA THR A 367 23.25 9.12 -1.06
C THR A 367 23.10 7.59 -0.93
N ALA A 368 23.81 6.98 0.03
CA ALA A 368 23.77 5.53 0.24
C ALA A 368 22.36 5.05 0.64
N GLN A 369 21.68 5.81 1.50
CA GLN A 369 20.35 5.45 1.99
C GLN A 369 19.27 5.65 0.93
N ILE A 370 19.41 6.67 0.08
CA ILE A 370 18.52 6.83 -1.09
C ILE A 370 18.68 5.64 -2.06
N TRP A 371 19.90 5.14 -2.27
CA TRP A 371 20.11 3.92 -3.05
C TRP A 371 19.50 2.68 -2.38
N ASN A 372 19.62 2.53 -1.07
CA ASN A 372 18.99 1.45 -0.32
C ASN A 372 17.46 1.47 -0.48
N LEU A 373 16.85 2.66 -0.38
CA LEU A 373 15.43 2.87 -0.66
C LEU A 373 15.07 2.46 -2.09
N CYS A 374 15.86 2.90 -3.07
CA CYS A 374 15.65 2.57 -4.48
C CYS A 374 15.69 1.05 -4.72
N ILE A 375 16.66 0.34 -4.14
CA ILE A 375 16.79 -1.12 -4.25
C ILE A 375 15.60 -1.82 -3.59
N ALA A 376 15.21 -1.39 -2.39
CA ALA A 376 14.07 -1.96 -1.68
C ALA A 376 12.75 -1.76 -2.47
N LEU A 377 12.56 -0.58 -3.06
CA LEU A 377 11.42 -0.29 -3.94
C LEU A 377 11.45 -1.08 -5.24
N LEU A 378 12.64 -1.29 -5.83
CA LEU A 378 12.81 -2.13 -7.01
C LEU A 378 12.38 -3.58 -6.71
N ILE A 379 12.81 -4.12 -5.57
CA ILE A 379 12.41 -5.47 -5.13
C ILE A 379 10.89 -5.54 -4.97
N LEU A 380 10.27 -4.55 -4.32
CA LEU A 380 8.83 -4.49 -4.14
C LEU A 380 8.07 -4.37 -5.47
N ALA A 381 8.54 -3.51 -6.38
CA ALA A 381 7.94 -3.31 -7.70
C ALA A 381 8.03 -4.60 -8.55
N CYS A 382 9.19 -5.27 -8.56
CA CYS A 382 9.38 -6.57 -9.19
C CYS A 382 8.42 -7.61 -8.61
N PHE A 383 8.34 -7.70 -7.27
CA PHE A 383 7.44 -8.62 -6.58
C PHE A 383 5.98 -8.42 -6.99
N PHE A 384 5.46 -7.19 -6.92
CA PHE A 384 4.08 -6.91 -7.33
C PHE A 384 3.84 -7.10 -8.82
N THR A 385 4.83 -6.81 -9.66
CA THR A 385 4.75 -7.07 -11.11
C THR A 385 4.59 -8.57 -11.39
N VAL A 386 5.42 -9.42 -10.76
CA VAL A 386 5.34 -10.88 -10.91
C VAL A 386 3.99 -11.41 -10.42
N ILE A 387 3.54 -10.95 -9.25
CA ILE A 387 2.24 -11.37 -8.70
C ILE A 387 1.08 -10.91 -9.58
N ALA A 388 1.10 -9.69 -10.11
CA ALA A 388 0.04 -9.17 -10.98
C ALA A 388 -0.01 -9.88 -12.35
N LEU A 389 1.15 -10.33 -12.87
CA LEU A 389 1.25 -11.05 -14.14
C LEU A 389 0.99 -12.54 -14.01
N ARG A 390 1.03 -13.12 -12.80
CA ARG A 390 0.79 -14.54 -12.57
C ARG A 390 -0.61 -14.95 -13.04
N ARG A 391 -0.65 -15.94 -13.94
CA ARG A 391 -1.90 -16.52 -14.45
C ARG A 391 -2.34 -17.69 -13.55
N PRO A 392 -3.60 -17.70 -13.07
CA PRO A 392 -4.16 -18.87 -12.41
C PRO A 392 -4.25 -20.04 -13.40
N HIS A 393 -3.94 -21.23 -12.92
CA HIS A 393 -4.11 -22.46 -13.68
C HIS A 393 -5.44 -23.12 -13.29
N GLY A 394 -6.07 -23.79 -14.25
CA GLY A 394 -7.27 -24.59 -14.05
C GLY A 394 -8.54 -23.98 -14.66
N PRO A 395 -9.58 -24.82 -14.79
CA PRO A 395 -10.80 -24.50 -15.54
C PRO A 395 -11.68 -23.45 -14.87
N GLN A 396 -11.53 -23.25 -13.55
CA GLN A 396 -12.37 -22.31 -12.81
C GLN A 396 -12.20 -20.86 -13.34
N PRO A 397 -13.29 -20.16 -13.69
CA PRO A 397 -13.20 -18.80 -14.23
C PRO A 397 -12.56 -17.83 -13.24
N ALA A 398 -11.67 -16.94 -13.69
CA ALA A 398 -11.13 -15.90 -12.82
C ALA A 398 -12.16 -14.80 -12.53
N ALA A 399 -12.30 -14.45 -11.25
CA ALA A 399 -13.27 -13.47 -10.77
C ALA A 399 -12.59 -12.22 -10.17
N TYR A 400 -11.45 -12.37 -9.52
CA TYR A 400 -10.66 -11.27 -8.93
C TYR A 400 -11.50 -10.31 -8.05
N GLY A 401 -12.51 -10.86 -7.36
CA GLY A 401 -13.41 -10.10 -6.51
C GLY A 401 -14.48 -9.27 -7.25
N HIS A 402 -14.68 -9.46 -8.56
CA HIS A 402 -15.76 -8.80 -9.30
C HIS A 402 -17.13 -9.35 -8.88
N VAL A 403 -17.97 -8.52 -8.26
CA VAL A 403 -19.17 -8.98 -7.54
C VAL A 403 -20.20 -9.60 -8.48
N GLN A 404 -20.42 -9.01 -9.66
CA GLN A 404 -21.35 -9.58 -10.66
C GLN A 404 -20.83 -10.90 -11.22
N THR A 405 -19.51 -11.03 -11.42
CA THR A 405 -18.94 -12.30 -11.91
C THR A 405 -19.13 -13.38 -10.86
N LEU A 406 -18.87 -13.08 -9.58
CA LEU A 406 -19.12 -14.04 -8.50
C LEU A 406 -20.60 -14.41 -8.39
N ALA A 407 -21.52 -13.45 -8.50
CA ALA A 407 -22.96 -13.74 -8.50
C ALA A 407 -23.41 -14.62 -9.66
N ASN A 408 -22.70 -14.60 -10.80
CA ASN A 408 -23.00 -15.46 -11.95
C ASN A 408 -22.38 -16.87 -11.80
N LEU A 409 -21.29 -16.99 -11.03
CA LEU A 409 -20.55 -18.25 -10.85
C LEU A 409 -21.04 -19.05 -9.63
N VAL A 410 -21.65 -18.38 -8.66
CA VAL A 410 -22.22 -18.96 -7.44
C VAL A 410 -23.73 -19.03 -7.61
N ASP A 411 -24.22 -20.22 -7.91
CA ASP A 411 -25.65 -20.54 -8.05
C ASP A 411 -26.26 -21.04 -6.73
N GLU A 412 -25.46 -21.73 -5.90
CA GLU A 412 -25.87 -22.20 -4.57
C GLU A 412 -24.99 -21.59 -3.47
N TRP A 413 -25.63 -20.93 -2.51
CA TRP A 413 -24.95 -20.28 -1.37
C TRP A 413 -25.03 -21.17 -0.13
N SER A 414 -23.88 -21.65 0.33
CA SER A 414 -23.76 -22.51 1.51
C SER A 414 -22.59 -22.09 2.41
N PRO A 415 -22.52 -22.50 3.69
CA PRO A 415 -21.40 -22.17 4.58
C PRO A 415 -20.04 -22.68 4.07
N VAL A 416 -20.05 -23.80 3.35
CA VAL A 416 -18.90 -24.36 2.64
C VAL A 416 -19.33 -24.71 1.23
N MET A 417 -18.71 -24.04 0.25
CA MET A 417 -19.03 -24.18 -1.16
C MET A 417 -17.91 -24.92 -1.90
N TRP A 418 -18.27 -25.90 -2.70
CA TRP A 418 -17.37 -26.49 -3.70
C TRP A 418 -17.83 -26.09 -5.09
N TRP A 419 -16.90 -25.77 -5.98
CA TRP A 419 -17.21 -25.39 -7.36
C TRP A 419 -16.73 -26.47 -8.33
N GLY A 420 -17.58 -26.86 -9.26
CA GLY A 420 -17.28 -27.91 -10.22
C GLY A 420 -18.40 -28.16 -11.23
N HIS A 421 -18.32 -29.29 -11.91
CA HIS A 421 -19.36 -29.74 -12.84
C HIS A 421 -20.58 -30.25 -12.06
N LYS A 422 -21.78 -29.79 -12.42
CA LYS A 422 -23.04 -30.21 -11.79
C LYS A 422 -23.80 -31.19 -12.65
N GLU A 423 -24.11 -30.78 -13.87
CA GLU A 423 -25.05 -31.50 -14.72
C GLU A 423 -24.55 -31.54 -16.16
N ASP A 424 -24.76 -32.70 -16.79
CA ASP A 424 -24.68 -32.85 -18.24
C ASP A 424 -26.02 -32.39 -18.83
N GLY A 425 -25.98 -31.40 -19.71
CA GLY A 425 -27.16 -30.93 -20.43
C GLY A 425 -26.94 -30.98 -21.93
N ILE A 426 -28.03 -31.16 -22.67
CA ILE A 426 -28.05 -31.08 -24.13
C ILE A 426 -28.71 -29.75 -24.49
N PRO A 427 -28.04 -28.81 -25.19
CA PRO A 427 -26.70 -28.93 -25.77
C PRO A 427 -25.54 -28.46 -24.86
N TYR A 428 -25.81 -27.96 -23.65
CA TYR A 428 -24.79 -27.36 -22.77
C TYR A 428 -24.76 -28.00 -21.39
N CYS A 429 -23.56 -28.22 -20.85
CA CYS A 429 -23.36 -28.63 -19.46
C CYS A 429 -23.53 -27.45 -18.50
N HIS A 430 -23.67 -27.75 -17.21
CA HIS A 430 -23.72 -26.75 -16.15
C HIS A 430 -22.60 -26.94 -15.11
N ALA A 431 -22.04 -25.82 -14.67
CA ALA A 431 -21.03 -25.74 -13.61
C ALA A 431 -21.45 -24.65 -12.63
N GLY A 432 -21.20 -24.89 -11.35
CA GLY A 432 -21.70 -24.06 -10.26
C GLY A 432 -21.10 -24.46 -8.92
N THR A 433 -21.61 -23.87 -7.86
CA THR A 433 -21.26 -24.16 -6.46
C THR A 433 -22.25 -25.14 -5.83
N SER A 434 -21.81 -26.00 -4.91
CA SER A 434 -22.70 -26.84 -4.10
C SER A 434 -22.21 -27.00 -2.65
N ASP A 435 -23.08 -27.51 -1.77
CA ASP A 435 -22.80 -27.79 -0.36
C ASP A 435 -22.05 -29.12 -0.11
N HIS A 436 -21.69 -29.81 -1.19
CA HIS A 436 -20.88 -31.02 -1.17
C HIS A 436 -19.83 -30.99 -2.31
N PRO A 437 -18.76 -31.80 -2.23
CA PRO A 437 -17.74 -31.85 -3.27
C PRO A 437 -18.31 -32.22 -4.64
N LEU A 438 -17.99 -31.40 -5.65
CA LEU A 438 -18.40 -31.61 -7.04
C LEU A 438 -17.28 -32.25 -7.87
N PRO A 439 -17.61 -33.01 -8.93
CA PRO A 439 -16.66 -33.47 -9.92
C PRO A 439 -15.92 -32.33 -10.62
N ASP A 440 -14.73 -32.65 -11.14
CA ASP A 440 -13.97 -31.73 -11.97
C ASP A 440 -14.72 -31.34 -13.25
N VAL A 441 -14.45 -30.12 -13.71
CA VAL A 441 -14.99 -29.60 -14.96
C VAL A 441 -14.46 -30.40 -16.15
N LYS A 442 -15.37 -30.78 -17.05
CA LYS A 442 -15.06 -31.45 -18.32
C LYS A 442 -14.55 -30.44 -19.33
N MET A 443 -13.30 -30.56 -19.76
CA MET A 443 -12.64 -29.58 -20.62
C MET A 443 -13.19 -29.53 -22.06
N ASP A 444 -13.80 -30.61 -22.50
CA ASP A 444 -14.38 -30.81 -23.82
C ASP A 444 -15.82 -30.28 -23.94
N CYS A 445 -16.50 -30.07 -22.81
CA CYS A 445 -17.88 -29.59 -22.73
C CYS A 445 -18.00 -28.06 -22.90
N VAL A 446 -19.14 -27.65 -23.45
CA VAL A 446 -19.55 -26.24 -23.50
C VAL A 446 -20.54 -26.00 -22.36
N TYR A 447 -20.31 -24.97 -21.56
CA TYR A 447 -21.10 -24.69 -20.37
C TYR A 447 -22.01 -23.47 -20.54
N ALA A 448 -23.23 -23.58 -20.03
CA ALA A 448 -24.21 -22.50 -19.90
C ALA A 448 -24.87 -22.50 -18.51
N GLY A 449 -25.54 -21.40 -18.15
CA GLY A 449 -26.25 -21.35 -16.86
C GLY A 449 -27.51 -22.23 -16.86
N SER A 450 -28.07 -22.49 -15.67
CA SER A 450 -29.10 -23.51 -15.42
C SER A 450 -30.34 -23.40 -16.31
N ASP A 451 -30.69 -22.19 -16.74
CA ASP A 451 -31.92 -21.93 -17.51
C ASP A 451 -31.74 -22.05 -19.03
N ALA A 452 -30.55 -22.43 -19.51
CA ALA A 452 -30.28 -22.58 -20.95
C ALA A 452 -30.95 -23.81 -21.57
N GLY A 453 -31.26 -24.83 -20.77
CA GLY A 453 -31.93 -26.05 -21.25
C GLY A 453 -33.45 -25.95 -21.33
N SER A 454 -34.08 -24.98 -20.64
CA SER A 454 -35.54 -24.83 -20.59
C SER A 454 -36.11 -23.94 -21.70
N LEU A 455 -35.26 -23.18 -22.40
CA LEU A 455 -35.63 -22.42 -23.59
C LEU A 455 -35.64 -23.34 -24.82
N VAL A 456 -36.58 -24.29 -24.84
CA VAL A 456 -37.00 -24.94 -26.08
C VAL A 456 -37.67 -23.86 -26.94
N PRO A 457 -37.32 -23.69 -28.23
CA PRO A 457 -38.04 -22.76 -29.08
C PRO A 457 -39.48 -23.25 -29.19
N LEU A 458 -40.44 -22.43 -28.76
CA LEU A 458 -41.81 -22.59 -29.22
C LEU A 458 -41.78 -22.37 -30.74
N SER A 459 -41.88 -23.48 -31.47
CA SER A 459 -41.93 -23.57 -32.93
C SER A 459 -43.06 -22.77 -33.53
#